data_AF-A0A3B5YQC7-F1
#
_entry.id   AF-A0A3B5YQC7-F1
#
_cell.length_a   1.000
_cell.length_b   1.000
_cell.length_c   1.000
_cell.angle_alpha   90.00
_cell.angle_beta   90.00
_cell.angle_gamma   90.00
#
_symmetry.space_group_name_H-M   'P 1'
#
loop_
_entity.id
_entity.type
_entity.pdbx_description
1 polymer ?
#
loop_
_entity_poly.entity_id
_entity_poly.type
_entity_poly.pdbx_seq_one_letter_code
_entity_poly.pdbx_strand_id
1 'polypeptide(L)'
;MFHKHIAQSVACPRCQDPHEDALHLISNCSYAAQVWSSLGLPLPNSLDDLHQHPMIMGLDPNIWPSVALTITWKIWDSRNALIFRNEDHSHRTTIRNIVEDFSLWVFRFKKKEDNISAKQWLNFLSAAFH
;
A
#
# COMPACT_ATOMS: atom_id res chain seq x y z
N MET A 1 36.33 2.18 3.54
CA MET A 1 35.15 1.92 4.39
C MET A 1 33.92 2.22 3.54
N PHE A 2 33.24 1.18 3.04
CA PHE A 2 32.16 1.34 2.07
C PHE A 2 30.92 1.88 2.78
N HIS A 3 30.60 3.16 2.56
CA HIS A 3 29.30 3.72 2.90
C HIS A 3 28.25 3.01 2.03
N LYS A 4 27.66 1.95 2.55
CA LYS A 4 26.39 1.46 2.01
C LYS A 4 25.41 2.62 2.17
N HIS A 5 24.76 3.03 1.07
CA HIS A 5 23.72 4.06 1.02
C HIS A 5 22.45 3.64 1.79
N ILE A 6 22.61 3.27 3.06
CA ILE A 6 21.54 2.98 4.01
C ILE A 6 21.22 4.33 4.65
N ALA A 7 19.94 4.65 4.75
CA ALA A 7 19.42 5.95 5.16
C ALA A 7 20.23 6.60 6.31
N GLN A 8 20.54 7.89 6.15
CA GLN A 8 21.39 8.64 7.10
C GLN A 8 20.73 8.85 8.48
N SER A 9 19.43 8.57 8.59
CA SER A 9 18.63 8.71 9.79
C SER A 9 17.70 7.50 9.95
N VAL A 10 17.44 7.12 11.20
CA VAL A 10 16.38 6.16 11.57
C VAL A 10 14.98 6.79 11.55
N ALA A 11 14.91 8.11 11.36
CA ALA A 11 13.65 8.82 11.26
C ALA A 11 12.93 8.51 9.94
N CYS A 12 11.61 8.41 9.99
CA CYS A 12 10.78 8.22 8.82
C CYS A 12 10.91 9.43 7.88
N PRO A 13 11.33 9.26 6.61
CA PRO A 13 11.47 10.38 5.68
C PRO A 13 10.13 11.03 5.33
N ARG A 14 9.00 10.33 5.57
CA ARG A 14 7.65 10.82 5.24
C ARG A 14 7.05 11.71 6.32
N CYS A 15 7.16 11.31 7.58
CA CYS A 15 6.50 12.00 8.69
C CYS A 15 7.45 12.55 9.76
N GLN A 16 8.77 12.30 9.62
CA GLN A 16 9.82 12.72 10.55
C GLN A 16 9.72 12.11 11.96
N ASP A 17 8.91 11.06 12.13
CA ASP A 17 8.93 10.25 13.36
C ASP A 17 10.33 9.67 13.57
N PRO A 18 10.92 9.77 14.77
CA PRO A 18 12.29 9.33 15.04
C PRO A 18 12.52 7.81 14.92
N HIS A 19 11.45 7.01 14.90
CA HIS A 19 11.56 5.55 14.88
C HIS A 19 10.71 4.94 13.75
N GLU A 20 11.33 4.74 12.58
CA GLU A 20 10.72 3.96 11.49
C GLU A 20 11.01 2.46 11.67
N ASP A 21 9.98 1.69 12.05
CA ASP A 21 9.96 0.23 11.91
C ASP A 21 9.05 -0.22 10.76
N ALA A 22 8.92 -1.53 10.55
CA ALA A 22 8.11 -2.07 9.46
C ALA A 22 6.63 -1.69 9.59
N LEU A 23 6.07 -1.72 10.81
CA LEU A 23 4.66 -1.36 11.04
C LEU A 23 4.44 0.14 10.86
N HIS A 24 5.38 0.97 11.29
CA HIS A 24 5.38 2.40 11.03
C HIS A 24 5.37 2.70 9.54
N LEU A 25 6.29 2.09 8.78
CA LEU A 25 6.40 2.29 7.34
C LEU A 25 5.08 1.98 6.62
N ILE A 26 4.43 0.86 6.96
CA ILE A 26 3.22 0.42 6.25
C ILE A 26 1.91 0.99 6.81
N SER A 27 1.87 1.44 8.07
CA SER A 27 0.63 1.78 8.78
C SER A 27 0.74 3.03 9.65
N ASN A 28 1.57 3.01 10.72
CA ASN A 28 1.52 4.08 11.74
C ASN A 28 2.06 5.44 11.25
N CYS A 29 2.82 5.47 10.16
CA CYS A 29 3.24 6.69 9.50
C CYS A 29 2.02 7.50 9.06
N SER A 30 1.97 8.80 9.39
CA SER A 30 0.84 9.68 9.01
C SER A 30 0.59 9.70 7.49
N TYR A 31 1.65 9.53 6.69
CA TYR A 31 1.53 9.36 5.23
C TYR A 31 0.82 8.05 4.86
N ALA A 32 1.24 6.92 5.44
CA ALA A 32 0.64 5.61 5.18
C ALA A 32 -0.82 5.57 5.64
N ALA A 33 -1.10 6.11 6.82
CA ALA A 33 -2.45 6.32 7.35
C ALA A 33 -3.36 7.09 6.38
N GLN A 34 -2.83 8.14 5.74
CA GLN A 34 -3.57 8.92 4.75
C GLN A 34 -3.88 8.10 3.48
N VAL A 35 -2.96 7.22 3.05
CA VAL A 35 -3.21 6.31 1.92
C VAL A 35 -4.32 5.31 2.25
N TRP A 36 -4.24 4.63 3.40
CA TRP A 36 -5.28 3.66 3.83
C TRP A 36 -6.66 4.30 3.96
N SER A 37 -6.73 5.44 4.67
CA SER A 37 -7.99 6.16 4.87
C SER A 37 -8.60 6.67 3.56
N SER A 38 -7.78 7.16 2.62
CA SER A 38 -8.25 7.59 1.30
C SER A 38 -8.79 6.43 0.44
N LEU A 39 -8.30 5.20 0.66
CA LEU A 39 -8.82 3.99 0.04
C LEU A 39 -10.11 3.48 0.71
N GLY A 40 -10.56 4.11 1.80
CA GLY A 40 -11.70 3.61 2.60
C GLY A 40 -11.39 2.32 3.34
N LEU A 41 -10.11 2.05 3.63
CA LEU A 41 -9.62 0.84 4.29
C LEU A 41 -9.14 1.14 5.71
N PRO A 42 -9.33 0.21 6.67
CA PRO A 42 -8.78 0.38 8.01
C PRO A 42 -7.25 0.25 7.97
N LEU A 43 -6.59 0.96 8.89
CA LEU A 43 -5.16 0.81 9.11
C LEU A 43 -4.89 -0.52 9.82
N PRO A 44 -3.90 -1.32 9.39
CA PRO A 44 -3.44 -2.48 10.15
C PRO A 44 -2.84 -2.04 11.50
N ASN A 45 -3.23 -2.66 12.62
CA ASN A 45 -2.63 -2.38 13.95
C ASN A 45 -1.40 -3.25 14.22
N SER A 46 -1.20 -4.30 13.43
CA SER A 46 -0.07 -5.20 13.47
C SER A 46 0.29 -5.69 12.06
N LEU A 47 1.46 -6.30 11.90
CA LEU A 47 1.81 -6.98 10.64
C LEU A 47 0.93 -8.21 10.41
N ASP A 48 0.48 -8.88 11.47
CA ASP A 48 -0.43 -10.02 11.37
C ASP A 48 -1.84 -9.60 10.92
N ASP A 49 -2.29 -8.41 11.36
CA ASP A 49 -3.56 -7.81 10.96
C ASP A 49 -3.62 -7.54 9.45
N LEU A 50 -2.47 -7.27 8.81
CA LEU A 50 -2.39 -7.05 7.36
C LEU A 50 -2.87 -8.27 6.57
N HIS A 51 -2.70 -9.48 7.11
CA HIS A 51 -3.18 -10.71 6.48
C HIS A 51 -4.68 -10.93 6.65
N GLN A 52 -5.33 -10.21 7.58
CA GLN A 52 -6.75 -10.35 7.84
C GLN A 52 -7.54 -9.47 6.88
N HIS A 53 -8.46 -10.09 6.14
CA HIS A 53 -9.37 -9.35 5.27
C HIS A 53 -10.22 -8.38 6.11
N PRO A 54 -10.24 -7.07 5.79
CA PRO A 54 -11.12 -6.13 6.47
C PRO A 54 -12.59 -6.52 6.25
N MET A 55 -13.48 -6.23 7.19
CA MET A 55 -14.90 -6.55 7.06
C MET A 55 -15.60 -5.68 6.01
N ILE A 56 -15.36 -5.96 4.72
CA ILE A 56 -15.94 -5.25 3.59
C ILE A 56 -16.91 -6.17 2.87
N MET A 57 -18.19 -5.77 2.85
CA MET A 57 -19.25 -6.54 2.22
C MET A 57 -19.10 -6.56 0.71
N GLY A 58 -19.29 -7.74 0.09
CA GLY A 58 -19.30 -7.89 -1.36
C GLY A 58 -17.91 -7.96 -2.01
N LEU A 59 -16.83 -7.96 -1.22
CA LEU A 59 -15.47 -8.21 -1.69
C LEU A 59 -14.97 -9.57 -1.22
N ASP A 60 -14.35 -10.31 -2.13
CA ASP A 60 -13.86 -11.66 -1.88
C ASP A 60 -12.55 -11.62 -1.05
N PRO A 61 -12.50 -12.25 0.13
CA PRO A 61 -11.31 -12.28 0.97
C PRO A 61 -10.13 -13.03 0.32
N ASN A 62 -10.36 -13.93 -0.65
CA ASN A 62 -9.27 -14.68 -1.29
C ASN A 62 -8.32 -13.78 -2.11
N ILE A 63 -8.80 -12.61 -2.53
CA ILE A 63 -8.00 -11.64 -3.28
C ILE A 63 -7.24 -10.69 -2.35
N TRP A 64 -7.67 -10.57 -1.09
CA TRP A 64 -7.10 -9.65 -0.11
C TRP A 64 -5.57 -9.70 -0.01
N PRO A 65 -4.90 -10.86 0.06
CA PRO A 65 -3.44 -10.89 0.15
C PRO A 65 -2.75 -10.15 -1.00
N SER A 66 -3.32 -10.21 -2.21
CA SER A 66 -2.78 -9.49 -3.37
C SER A 66 -3.04 -7.98 -3.29
N VAL A 67 -4.19 -7.58 -2.75
CA VAL A 67 -4.55 -6.18 -2.52
C VAL A 67 -3.65 -5.57 -1.45
N ALA A 68 -3.58 -6.19 -0.27
CA ALA A 68 -2.74 -5.75 0.84
C ALA A 68 -1.26 -5.66 0.43
N LEU A 69 -0.76 -6.65 -0.30
CA LEU A 69 0.60 -6.63 -0.84
C LEU A 69 0.83 -5.47 -1.82
N THR A 70 -0.13 -5.19 -2.72
CA THR A 70 0.02 -4.07 -3.67
C THR A 70 0.02 -2.73 -2.95
N ILE A 71 -0.85 -2.52 -1.96
CA ILE A 71 -0.91 -1.28 -1.17
C ILE A 71 0.40 -1.08 -0.41
N THR A 72 0.82 -2.07 0.38
CA THR A 72 2.05 -1.99 1.17
C THR A 72 3.29 -1.83 0.31
N TRP A 73 3.36 -2.52 -0.84
CA TRP A 73 4.44 -2.35 -1.81
C TRP A 73 4.52 -0.92 -2.32
N LYS A 74 3.39 -0.29 -2.66
CA LYS A 74 3.39 1.09 -3.17
C LYS A 74 3.63 2.15 -2.11
N ILE A 75 3.24 1.91 -0.86
CA ILE A 75 3.65 2.77 0.27
C ILE A 75 5.17 2.71 0.42
N TRP A 76 5.74 1.51 0.42
CA TRP A 76 7.19 1.30 0.50
C TRP A 76 7.95 1.91 -0.69
N ASP A 77 7.49 1.66 -1.92
CA ASP A 77 8.12 2.20 -3.13
C ASP A 77 8.06 3.73 -3.13
N SER A 78 6.95 4.31 -2.71
CA SER A 78 6.80 5.74 -2.56
C SER A 78 7.75 6.36 -1.53
N ARG A 79 7.95 5.69 -0.39
CA ARG A 79 8.95 6.10 0.61
C ARG A 79 10.38 6.02 0.04
N ASN A 80 10.66 4.99 -0.76
CA ASN A 80 11.97 4.82 -1.38
C ASN A 80 12.23 5.79 -2.55
N ALA A 81 11.18 6.17 -3.28
CA ALA A 81 11.25 7.22 -4.29
C ALA A 81 11.79 8.52 -3.68
N LEU A 82 11.29 8.89 -2.50
CA LEU A 82 11.75 10.07 -1.78
C LEU A 82 13.23 9.98 -1.40
N ILE A 83 13.69 8.84 -0.87
CA ILE A 83 15.09 8.69 -0.44
C ILE A 83 16.07 8.58 -1.61
N PHE A 84 15.76 7.74 -2.60
CA PHE A 84 16.73 7.33 -3.62
C PHE A 84 16.61 8.11 -4.92
N ARG A 85 15.45 8.72 -5.18
CA ARG A 85 15.17 9.47 -6.42
C ARG A 85 14.79 10.93 -6.18
N ASN A 86 14.65 11.34 -4.91
CA ASN A 86 14.15 12.66 -4.54
C ASN A 86 12.76 12.97 -5.14
N GLU A 87 11.93 11.93 -5.27
CA GLU A 87 10.57 12.01 -5.79
C GLU A 87 9.57 11.98 -4.62
N ASP A 88 8.97 13.13 -4.30
CA ASP A 88 7.92 13.22 -3.29
C ASP A 88 6.53 12.96 -3.90
N HIS A 89 6.09 11.70 -3.85
CA HIS A 89 4.75 11.34 -4.26
C HIS A 89 3.71 11.79 -3.23
N SER A 90 2.67 12.48 -3.68
CA SER A 90 1.46 12.68 -2.86
C SER A 90 0.75 11.35 -2.58
N HIS A 91 -0.08 11.28 -1.52
CA HIS A 91 -0.92 10.10 -1.26
C HIS A 91 -1.80 9.75 -2.47
N ARG A 92 -2.30 10.76 -3.20
CA ARG A 92 -3.08 10.56 -4.45
C ARG A 92 -2.26 9.90 -5.55
N THR A 93 -0.97 10.25 -5.67
CA THR A 93 -0.04 9.60 -6.60
C THR A 93 0.19 8.15 -6.20
N THR A 94 0.39 7.86 -4.91
CA THR A 94 0.51 6.47 -4.43
C THR A 94 -0.75 5.65 -4.70
N ILE A 95 -1.94 6.20 -4.48
CA ILE A 95 -3.22 5.53 -4.79
C ILE A 95 -3.33 5.25 -6.29
N ARG A 96 -2.95 6.21 -7.15
CA ARG A 96 -2.88 5.97 -8.59
C ARG A 96 -1.97 4.79 -8.94
N ASN A 97 -0.77 4.78 -8.37
CA ASN A 97 0.19 3.70 -8.60
C ASN A 97 -0.33 2.35 -8.08
N ILE A 98 -1.10 2.32 -6.97
CA ILE A 98 -1.75 1.11 -6.45
C ILE A 98 -2.75 0.57 -7.48
N VAL A 99 -3.62 1.43 -8.01
CA VAL A 99 -4.64 1.04 -8.98
C VAL A 99 -4.01 0.57 -10.30
N GLU A 100 -3.00 1.30 -10.79
CA GLU A 100 -2.27 0.92 -12.01
C GLU A 100 -1.60 -0.44 -11.86
N ASP A 101 -0.84 -0.68 -10.79
CA ASP A 101 -0.21 -2.00 -10.56
C ASP A 101 -1.25 -3.10 -10.37
N PHE A 102 -2.31 -2.83 -9.59
CA PHE A 102 -3.34 -3.84 -9.35
C PHE A 102 -4.10 -4.19 -10.64
N SER A 103 -4.31 -3.24 -11.54
CA SER A 103 -4.92 -3.47 -12.86
C SER A 103 -4.12 -4.46 -13.71
N LEU A 104 -2.78 -4.43 -13.60
CA LEU A 104 -1.91 -5.40 -14.24
C LEU A 104 -1.96 -6.76 -13.52
N TRP A 105 -2.09 -6.76 -12.19
CA TRP A 105 -2.19 -7.98 -11.39
C TRP A 105 -3.48 -8.76 -11.63
N VAL A 106 -4.59 -8.09 -11.96
CA VAL A 106 -5.86 -8.75 -12.30
C VAL A 106 -5.66 -9.86 -13.34
N PHE A 107 -4.74 -9.70 -14.30
CA PHE A 107 -4.45 -10.71 -15.33
C PHE A 107 -3.71 -11.97 -14.83
N ARG A 108 -3.18 -11.96 -13.60
CA ARG A 108 -2.58 -13.14 -12.97
C ARG A 108 -3.62 -14.13 -12.45
N PHE A 109 -4.83 -13.67 -12.12
CA PHE A 109 -5.94 -14.53 -11.70
C PHE A 109 -6.53 -15.25 -12.92
N LYS A 110 -6.17 -16.53 -13.09
CA LYS A 110 -6.59 -17.36 -14.24
C LYS A 110 -7.96 -18.02 -14.05
N LYS A 111 -8.34 -18.31 -12.81
CA LYS A 111 -9.68 -18.79 -12.50
C LYS A 111 -10.68 -17.67 -12.74
N LYS A 112 -11.79 -17.98 -13.40
CA LYS A 112 -12.81 -16.99 -13.78
C LYS A 112 -13.38 -16.26 -12.56
N GLU A 113 -13.66 -16.98 -11.49
CA GLU A 113 -14.19 -16.45 -10.23
C GLU A 113 -13.19 -15.48 -9.59
N ASP A 114 -11.96 -15.91 -9.35
CA ASP A 114 -10.89 -15.04 -8.81
C ASP A 114 -10.66 -13.80 -9.68
N ASN A 115 -10.75 -13.91 -11.01
CA ASN A 115 -10.61 -12.77 -11.91
C ASN A 115 -11.76 -11.76 -11.78
N ILE A 116 -13.00 -12.24 -11.60
CA ILE A 116 -14.16 -11.39 -11.32
C ILE A 116 -13.99 -10.70 -9.97
N SER A 117 -13.64 -11.46 -8.93
CA SER A 117 -13.35 -10.95 -7.59
C SER A 117 -12.23 -9.89 -7.61
N ALA A 118 -11.15 -10.12 -8.37
CA ALA A 118 -10.07 -9.16 -8.52
C ALA A 118 -10.49 -7.87 -9.23
N LYS A 119 -11.39 -7.96 -10.22
CA LYS A 119 -11.97 -6.77 -10.86
C LYS A 119 -12.88 -5.99 -9.91
N GLN A 120 -13.63 -6.67 -9.03
CA GLN A 120 -14.43 -6.00 -7.99
C GLN A 120 -13.53 -5.22 -7.03
N TRP A 121 -12.42 -5.81 -6.59
CA TRP A 121 -11.40 -5.11 -5.81
C TRP A 121 -10.78 -3.92 -6.56
N LEU A 122 -10.46 -4.08 -7.85
CA LEU A 122 -9.95 -2.97 -8.66
C LEU A 122 -10.94 -1.81 -8.74
N ASN A 123 -12.23 -2.11 -8.91
CA ASN A 123 -13.28 -1.08 -8.92
C ASN A 123 -13.39 -0.37 -7.56
N PHE A 124 -13.32 -1.13 -6.45
CA PHE A 124 -13.30 -0.56 -5.11
C PHE A 124 -12.11 0.38 -4.91
N LEU A 125 -10.89 -0.05 -5.25
CA LEU A 125 -9.68 0.77 -5.13
C LEU A 125 -9.73 2.02 -6.02
N SER A 126 -10.33 1.91 -7.22
CA SER A 126 -10.49 3.02 -8.15
C SER A 126 -11.53 4.05 -7.68
N ALA A 127 -12.45 3.68 -6.79
CA ALA A 127 -13.43 4.61 -6.24
C ALA A 127 -12.77 5.72 -5.39
N ALA A 128 -11.54 5.49 -4.89
CA ALA A 128 -10.77 6.46 -4.11
C ALA A 128 -10.33 7.72 -4.90
N PHE A 129 -10.57 7.79 -6.21
CA PHE A 129 -10.33 9.00 -7.02
C PHE A 129 -11.51 9.98 -7.02
N HIS A 130 -12.71 9.55 -6.62
CA HIS A 130 -13.92 10.36 -6.61
C HIS A 130 -14.13 11.04 -5.25
#